data_AF-A0A932YYD1-F1
#
_entry.id   AF-A0A932YYD1-F1
#
_cell.length_a   1.000
_cell.length_b   1.000
_cell.length_c   1.000
_cell.angle_alpha   90.00
_cell.angle_beta   90.00
_cell.angle_gamma   90.00
#
_symmetry.space_group_name_H-M   'P 1'
#
loop_
_entity.id
_entity.type
_entity.pdbx_description
1 polymer ?
#
loop_
_entity_poly.entity_id
_entity_poly.type
_entity_poly.pdbx_seq_one_letter_code
_entity_poly.pdbx_strand_id
1 'polypeptide(L)'
;MSELVFRGNTETCLQHYGRTIKNEGKEGRTARAPMTKFTGANERTVRDWLLGRVPPVGKFMIRARYFLEGEHYGVQELERLDPLVCDLGRAIAQDRIGFDEAVQALGVPGDHYLLRILHGKIASMARATWVGKARQLLKTIGASAPAASTRSATKSASPVIALPGSRPQAREAVLKSLAALIAASTPLAEIVLSDDFTAEDRQELRTLAGDDGIYRFSNMMERLCTEMARRGIAPYARRAARR
;
A
#
# COMPACT_ATOMS: atom_id res chain seq x y z
N MET A 1 -24.51 -22.56 5.91
CA MET A 1 -24.21 -21.12 6.07
C MET A 1 -23.41 -21.00 7.35
N SER A 2 -22.15 -20.59 7.28
CA SER A 2 -21.36 -20.37 8.50
C SER A 2 -21.96 -19.21 9.29
N GLU A 3 -22.08 -19.36 10.60
CA GLU A 3 -22.57 -18.32 11.50
C GLU A 3 -21.57 -17.15 11.49
N LEU A 4 -22.07 -15.92 11.35
CA LEU A 4 -21.23 -14.72 11.37
C LEU A 4 -20.72 -14.48 12.79
N VAL A 5 -19.43 -14.19 12.94
CA VAL A 5 -18.81 -13.87 14.24
C VAL A 5 -19.33 -12.54 14.78
N PHE A 6 -19.35 -11.52 13.91
CA PHE A 6 -19.81 -10.17 14.22
C PHE A 6 -20.15 -9.45 12.92
N ARG A 7 -21.06 -8.48 12.96
CA ARG A 7 -21.44 -7.66 11.80
C ARG A 7 -21.34 -6.18 12.13
N GLY A 8 -20.68 -5.43 11.25
CA GLY A 8 -20.44 -4.00 11.45
C GLY A 8 -19.70 -3.36 10.28
N ASN A 9 -19.36 -2.09 10.42
CA ASN A 9 -18.43 -1.44 9.50
C ASN A 9 -17.00 -1.94 9.76
N THR A 10 -16.06 -1.64 8.86
CA THR A 10 -14.66 -2.11 8.99
C THR A 10 -14.06 -1.79 10.36
N GLU A 11 -14.28 -0.58 10.87
CA GLU A 11 -13.71 -0.12 12.14
C GLU A 11 -14.25 -0.90 13.33
N THR A 12 -15.58 -1.04 13.45
CA THR A 12 -16.22 -1.81 14.51
C THR A 12 -15.85 -3.28 14.45
N CYS A 13 -15.74 -3.87 13.25
CA CYS A 13 -15.25 -5.24 13.07
C CYS A 13 -13.79 -5.39 13.52
N LEU A 14 -12.90 -4.43 13.22
CA LEU A 14 -11.52 -4.45 13.69
C LEU A 14 -11.41 -4.34 15.20
N GLN A 15 -12.19 -3.45 15.82
CA GLN A 15 -12.21 -3.30 17.27
C GLN A 15 -12.76 -4.56 17.94
N HIS A 16 -13.81 -5.16 17.38
CA HIS A 16 -14.34 -6.44 17.87
C HIS A 16 -13.29 -7.55 17.76
N TYR A 17 -12.67 -7.72 16.59
CA TYR A 17 -11.56 -8.66 16.38
C TYR A 17 -10.40 -8.42 17.34
N GLY A 18 -10.06 -7.15 17.60
CA GLY A 18 -9.07 -6.75 18.58
C GLY A 18 -9.42 -7.20 19.99
N ARG A 19 -10.69 -7.10 20.41
CA ARG A 19 -11.16 -7.54 21.75
C ARG A 19 -11.20 -9.06 21.90
N THR A 20 -11.46 -9.79 20.81
CA THR A 20 -11.52 -11.26 20.83
C THR A 20 -10.15 -11.92 20.90
N ILE A 21 -9.11 -11.25 20.39
CA ILE A 21 -7.74 -11.75 20.47
C ILE A 21 -6.98 -11.15 21.67
N LYS A 22 -6.02 -11.90 22.22
CA LYS A 22 -5.09 -11.34 23.21
C LYS A 22 -4.27 -10.22 22.55
N ASN A 23 -4.18 -9.05 23.18
CA ASN A 23 -3.41 -7.92 22.64
C ASN A 23 -2.04 -7.70 23.28
N GLU A 24 -1.76 -8.32 24.42
CA GLU A 24 -0.58 -8.02 25.22
C GLU A 24 0.51 -9.09 25.14
N GLY A 25 1.74 -8.66 25.43
CA GLY A 25 2.89 -9.56 25.54
C GLY A 25 3.21 -10.36 24.28
N LYS A 26 3.84 -11.53 24.47
CA LYS A 26 4.22 -12.46 23.40
C LYS A 26 3.02 -13.12 22.73
N GLU A 27 1.98 -13.41 23.50
CA GLU A 27 0.73 -14.01 23.00
C GLU A 27 0.03 -13.07 22.02
N GLY A 28 -0.04 -11.77 22.33
CA GLY A 28 -0.66 -10.81 21.43
C GLY A 28 0.07 -10.63 20.10
N ARG A 29 1.40 -10.75 20.09
CA ARG A 29 2.15 -10.74 18.81
C ARG A 29 1.78 -11.93 17.94
N THR A 30 1.63 -13.10 18.57
CA THR A 30 1.25 -14.35 17.90
C THR A 30 -0.16 -14.25 17.35
N ALA A 31 -1.10 -13.71 18.13
CA ALA A 31 -2.49 -13.53 17.72
C ALA A 31 -2.67 -12.52 16.57
N ARG A 32 -1.81 -11.50 16.47
CA ARG A 32 -1.82 -10.52 15.36
C ARG A 32 -1.07 -10.98 14.10
N ALA A 33 -0.32 -12.08 14.18
CA ALA A 33 0.52 -12.53 13.07
C ALA A 33 -0.27 -12.84 11.77
N PRO A 34 -1.48 -13.46 11.81
CA PRO A 34 -2.27 -13.71 10.60
C PRO A 34 -2.62 -12.42 9.86
N MET A 35 -3.15 -11.41 10.55
CA MET A 35 -3.50 -10.13 9.95
C MET A 35 -2.28 -9.37 9.45
N THR A 36 -1.18 -9.40 10.20
CA THR A 36 0.11 -8.80 9.78
C THR A 36 0.60 -9.43 8.48
N LYS A 37 0.54 -10.77 8.38
CA LYS A 37 0.94 -11.51 7.18
C LYS A 37 0.02 -11.21 6.00
N PHE A 38 -1.30 -11.19 6.20
CA PHE A 38 -2.28 -10.95 5.15
C PHE A 38 -2.23 -9.52 4.62
N THR A 39 -2.23 -8.53 5.52
CA THR A 39 -2.24 -7.11 5.13
C THR A 39 -0.89 -6.62 4.64
N GLY A 40 0.21 -7.25 5.06
CA GLY A 40 1.58 -6.81 4.79
C GLY A 40 1.99 -5.58 5.61
N ALA A 41 1.15 -5.11 6.52
CA ALA A 41 1.49 -4.05 7.47
C ALA A 41 2.43 -4.58 8.56
N ASN A 42 3.06 -3.68 9.31
CA ASN A 42 3.87 -4.09 10.46
C ASN A 42 2.99 -4.35 11.70
N GLU A 43 3.53 -5.08 12.66
CA GLU A 43 2.79 -5.51 13.86
C GLU A 43 2.26 -4.33 14.71
N ARG A 44 3.06 -3.26 14.84
CA ARG A 44 2.67 -2.07 15.62
C ARG A 44 1.46 -1.39 14.97
N THR A 45 1.49 -1.22 13.65
CA THR A 45 0.40 -0.64 12.88
C THR A 45 -0.88 -1.46 13.01
N VAL A 46 -0.80 -2.79 12.87
CA VAL A 46 -1.96 -3.68 13.09
C VAL A 46 -2.50 -3.54 14.51
N ARG A 47 -1.63 -3.49 15.53
CA ARG A 47 -2.05 -3.26 16.92
C ARG A 47 -2.79 -1.94 17.07
N ASP A 48 -2.29 -0.85 16.49
CA ASP A 48 -2.93 0.46 16.58
C ASP A 48 -4.31 0.48 15.87
N TRP A 49 -4.49 -0.31 14.79
CA TRP A 49 -5.79 -0.53 14.15
C TRP A 49 -6.78 -1.27 15.06
N LEU A 50 -6.35 -2.38 15.66
CA LEU A 50 -7.19 -3.21 16.52
C LEU A 50 -7.60 -2.51 17.82
N LEU A 51 -6.77 -1.58 18.30
CA LEU A 51 -7.08 -0.72 19.44
C LEU A 51 -7.93 0.51 19.08
N GLY A 52 -8.29 0.69 17.81
CA GLY A 52 -9.06 1.85 17.34
C GLY A 52 -8.31 3.18 17.44
N ARG A 53 -6.98 3.16 17.51
CA ARG A 53 -6.17 4.40 17.63
C ARG A 53 -5.98 5.09 16.28
N VAL A 54 -5.78 4.29 15.24
CA VAL A 54 -5.59 4.76 13.86
C VAL A 54 -6.35 3.80 12.95
N PRO A 55 -7.20 4.27 12.02
CA PRO A 55 -7.81 3.37 11.05
C PRO A 55 -6.80 2.95 9.95
N PRO A 56 -6.94 1.76 9.35
CA PRO A 56 -6.18 1.43 8.16
C PRO A 56 -6.58 2.37 7.01
N VAL A 57 -5.66 2.63 6.07
CA VAL A 57 -5.89 3.53 4.92
C VAL A 57 -5.40 2.91 3.62
N GLY A 58 -5.98 3.38 2.50
CA GLY A 58 -5.58 2.94 1.15
C GLY A 58 -5.62 1.43 0.96
N LYS A 59 -4.56 0.85 0.39
CA LYS A 59 -4.45 -0.60 0.15
C LYS A 59 -4.57 -1.46 1.42
N PHE A 60 -4.14 -0.92 2.57
CA PHE A 60 -4.25 -1.63 3.84
C PHE A 60 -5.68 -1.75 4.32
N MET A 61 -6.51 -0.72 4.09
CA MET A 61 -7.94 -0.76 4.39
C MET A 61 -8.62 -1.88 3.59
N ILE A 62 -8.35 -1.95 2.28
CA ILE A 62 -8.90 -3.01 1.42
C ILE A 62 -8.51 -4.38 1.96
N ARG A 63 -7.21 -4.62 2.23
CA ARG A 63 -6.74 -5.91 2.77
C ARG A 63 -7.34 -6.22 4.13
N ALA A 64 -7.48 -5.24 5.02
CA ALA A 64 -8.09 -5.46 6.33
C ALA A 64 -9.54 -5.92 6.23
N ARG A 65 -10.33 -5.37 5.29
CA ARG A 65 -11.73 -5.79 5.05
C ARG A 65 -11.83 -7.25 4.63
N TYR A 66 -11.03 -7.66 3.64
CA TYR A 66 -11.05 -9.04 3.15
C TYR A 66 -10.42 -10.04 4.13
N PHE A 67 -9.51 -9.59 4.99
CA PHE A 67 -9.05 -10.40 6.12
C PHE A 67 -10.22 -10.70 7.07
N LEU A 68 -10.96 -9.67 7.49
CA LEU A 68 -12.11 -9.82 8.39
C LEU A 68 -13.22 -10.70 7.77
N GLU A 69 -13.50 -10.53 6.47
CA GLU A 69 -14.41 -11.41 5.73
C GLU A 69 -13.96 -12.88 5.79
N GLY A 70 -12.66 -13.14 5.61
CA GLY A 70 -12.06 -14.47 5.73
C GLY A 70 -12.18 -15.07 7.13
N GLU A 71 -12.18 -14.22 8.16
CA GLU A 71 -12.44 -14.58 9.57
C GLU A 71 -13.95 -14.61 9.91
N HIS A 72 -14.82 -14.68 8.90
CA HIS A 72 -16.28 -14.75 9.03
C HIS A 72 -16.96 -13.53 9.68
N TYR A 73 -16.38 -12.34 9.53
CA TYR A 73 -17.04 -11.08 9.89
C TYR A 73 -17.91 -10.55 8.74
N GLY A 74 -19.09 -10.04 9.07
CA GLY A 74 -19.96 -9.32 8.13
C GLY A 74 -19.53 -7.86 8.01
N VAL A 75 -18.65 -7.55 7.05
CA VAL A 75 -18.17 -6.19 6.79
C VAL A 75 -19.17 -5.46 5.88
N GLN A 76 -19.94 -4.53 6.45
CA GLN A 76 -21.03 -3.82 5.75
C GLN A 76 -20.58 -3.14 4.44
N GLU A 77 -19.36 -2.62 4.38
CA GLU A 77 -18.84 -2.00 3.17
C GLU A 77 -18.66 -3.00 2.03
N LEU A 78 -18.34 -4.27 2.32
CA LEU A 78 -18.24 -5.31 1.30
C LEU A 78 -19.62 -5.80 0.84
N GLU A 79 -20.59 -5.90 1.75
CA GLU A 79 -21.96 -6.32 1.45
C GLU A 79 -22.67 -5.39 0.45
N ARG A 80 -22.32 -4.09 0.47
CA ARG A 80 -22.90 -3.07 -0.42
C ARG A 80 -22.15 -2.92 -1.73
N LEU A 81 -20.98 -3.55 -1.88
CA LEU A 81 -20.20 -3.46 -3.11
C LEU A 81 -20.83 -4.30 -4.20
N ASP A 82 -20.65 -3.83 -5.43
CA ASP A 82 -20.95 -4.64 -6.60
C ASP A 82 -20.15 -5.96 -6.55
N PRO A 83 -20.75 -7.13 -6.85
CA PRO A 83 -20.06 -8.41 -6.77
C PRO A 83 -18.74 -8.45 -7.56
N LEU A 84 -18.68 -7.82 -8.73
CA LEU A 84 -17.46 -7.78 -9.54
C LEU A 84 -16.35 -6.98 -8.86
N VAL A 85 -16.71 -5.86 -8.21
CA VAL A 85 -15.77 -5.06 -7.40
C VAL A 85 -15.31 -5.85 -6.19
N CYS A 86 -16.23 -6.60 -5.57
CA CYS A 86 -15.92 -7.44 -4.43
C CYS A 86 -14.91 -8.54 -4.81
N ASP A 87 -15.11 -9.22 -5.95
CA ASP A 87 -14.21 -10.24 -6.45
C ASP A 87 -12.83 -9.68 -6.83
N LEU A 88 -12.79 -8.51 -7.47
CA LEU A 88 -11.56 -7.82 -7.80
C LEU A 88 -10.78 -7.42 -6.53
N GLY A 89 -11.46 -6.81 -5.56
CA GLY A 89 -10.86 -6.46 -4.28
C GLY A 89 -10.33 -7.67 -3.53
N ARG A 90 -11.05 -8.80 -3.59
CA ARG A 90 -10.60 -10.07 -2.98
C ARG A 90 -9.36 -10.62 -3.67
N ALA A 91 -9.30 -10.56 -5.01
CA ALA A 91 -8.13 -10.98 -5.77
C ALA A 91 -6.89 -10.14 -5.41
N ILE A 92 -7.06 -8.82 -5.31
CA ILE A 92 -5.98 -7.90 -4.91
C ILE A 92 -5.54 -8.15 -3.46
N ALA A 93 -6.50 -8.33 -2.54
CA ALA A 93 -6.20 -8.52 -1.13
C ALA A 93 -5.44 -9.82 -0.85
N GLN A 94 -5.69 -10.85 -1.66
CA GLN A 94 -5.04 -12.15 -1.59
C GLN A 94 -3.75 -12.24 -2.41
N ASP A 95 -3.21 -11.11 -2.88
CA ASP A 95 -2.01 -11.05 -3.74
C ASP A 95 -2.12 -11.92 -5.01
N ARG A 96 -3.33 -12.20 -5.51
CA ARG A 96 -3.54 -12.89 -6.80
C ARG A 96 -3.24 -11.97 -7.99
N ILE A 97 -3.37 -10.67 -7.77
CA ILE A 97 -2.99 -9.60 -8.70
C ILE A 97 -2.44 -8.42 -7.90
N GLY A 98 -1.39 -7.77 -8.42
CA GLY A 98 -0.83 -6.57 -7.80
C GLY A 98 -1.74 -5.34 -7.95
N PHE A 99 -1.55 -4.32 -7.11
CA PHE A 99 -2.25 -3.03 -7.26
C PHE A 99 -1.92 -2.38 -8.60
N ASP A 100 -0.63 -2.23 -8.91
CA ASP A 100 -0.14 -1.63 -10.16
C ASP A 100 -0.63 -2.41 -11.39
N GLU A 101 -0.63 -3.73 -11.32
CA GLU A 101 -1.12 -4.62 -12.38
C GLU A 101 -2.63 -4.44 -12.59
N ALA A 102 -3.41 -4.33 -11.50
CA ALA A 102 -4.83 -4.05 -11.60
C ALA A 102 -5.09 -2.65 -12.17
N VAL A 103 -4.31 -1.63 -11.80
CA VAL A 103 -4.41 -0.27 -12.37
C VAL A 103 -4.19 -0.30 -13.88
N GLN A 104 -3.11 -0.94 -14.33
CA GLN A 104 -2.77 -1.08 -15.74
C GLN A 104 -3.83 -1.88 -16.51
N ALA A 105 -4.25 -3.03 -15.98
CA ALA A 105 -5.22 -3.90 -16.62
C ALA A 105 -6.60 -3.24 -16.78
N LEU A 106 -7.02 -2.44 -15.80
CA LEU A 106 -8.27 -1.68 -15.88
C LEU A 106 -8.13 -0.41 -16.72
N GLY A 107 -6.90 0.05 -16.97
CA GLY A 107 -6.61 1.33 -17.62
C GLY A 107 -7.16 2.51 -16.84
N VAL A 108 -7.04 2.46 -15.51
CA VAL A 108 -7.41 3.59 -14.64
C VAL A 108 -6.20 4.51 -14.43
N PRO A 109 -6.40 5.82 -14.20
CA PRO A 109 -5.29 6.78 -14.16
C PRO A 109 -4.30 6.61 -13.00
N GLY A 110 -4.58 5.75 -12.02
CA GLY A 110 -3.67 5.49 -10.90
C GLY A 110 -4.34 4.80 -9.71
N ASP A 111 -3.54 4.53 -8.68
CA ASP A 111 -3.95 3.83 -7.45
C ASP A 111 -5.14 4.47 -6.75
N HIS A 112 -5.18 5.80 -6.71
CA HIS A 112 -6.26 6.53 -6.06
C HIS A 112 -7.62 6.30 -6.75
N TYR A 113 -7.64 6.15 -8.09
CA TYR A 113 -8.84 5.76 -8.82
C TYR A 113 -9.23 4.32 -8.49
N LEU A 114 -8.27 3.38 -8.50
CA LEU A 114 -8.54 1.99 -8.14
C LEU A 114 -9.14 1.88 -6.73
N LEU A 115 -8.58 2.59 -5.76
CA LEU A 115 -9.12 2.64 -4.40
C LEU A 115 -10.54 3.22 -4.36
N ARG A 116 -10.88 4.21 -5.19
CA ARG A 116 -12.27 4.68 -5.31
C ARG A 116 -13.19 3.62 -5.89
N ILE A 117 -12.75 2.81 -6.86
CA ILE A 117 -13.51 1.65 -7.37
C ILE A 117 -13.80 0.70 -6.20
N LEU A 118 -12.76 0.28 -5.49
CA LEU A 118 -12.81 -0.73 -4.43
C LEU A 118 -13.57 -0.24 -3.18
N HIS A 119 -13.73 1.07 -3.03
CA HIS A 119 -14.60 1.67 -2.01
C HIS A 119 -16.04 1.89 -2.47
N GLY A 120 -16.37 1.58 -3.73
CA GLY A 120 -17.70 1.82 -4.30
C GLY A 120 -18.03 3.30 -4.55
N LYS A 121 -17.02 4.17 -4.64
CA LYS A 121 -17.16 5.64 -4.71
C LYS A 121 -17.04 6.21 -6.15
N ILE A 122 -17.34 5.42 -7.18
CA ILE A 122 -17.20 5.86 -8.58
C ILE A 122 -18.56 6.16 -9.22
N ALA A 123 -18.62 7.29 -9.91
CA ALA A 123 -19.78 7.73 -10.68
C ALA A 123 -20.02 6.81 -11.91
N SER A 124 -21.31 6.62 -12.26
CA SER A 124 -21.78 5.68 -13.28
C SER A 124 -21.06 5.77 -14.63
N MET A 125 -20.69 6.96 -15.10
CA MET A 125 -20.09 7.12 -16.44
C MET A 125 -18.72 6.46 -16.60
N ALA A 126 -17.91 6.37 -15.54
CA ALA A 126 -16.64 5.64 -15.61
C ALA A 126 -16.84 4.13 -15.45
N ARG A 127 -18.03 3.66 -15.06
CA ARG A 127 -18.28 2.24 -14.73
C ARG A 127 -18.23 1.34 -15.95
N ALA A 128 -18.81 1.78 -17.07
CA ALA A 128 -18.88 0.97 -18.28
C ALA A 128 -17.50 0.57 -18.83
N THR A 129 -16.51 1.46 -18.73
CA THR A 129 -15.19 1.26 -19.34
C THR A 129 -14.32 0.25 -18.60
N TRP A 130 -14.34 0.24 -17.26
CA TRP A 130 -13.50 -0.70 -16.49
C TRP A 130 -14.20 -2.03 -16.18
N VAL A 131 -15.54 -2.10 -16.16
CA VAL A 131 -16.28 -3.35 -15.84
C VAL A 131 -15.95 -4.47 -16.81
N GLY A 132 -15.89 -4.20 -18.12
CA GLY A 132 -15.52 -5.20 -19.13
C GLY A 132 -14.11 -5.74 -18.91
N LYS A 133 -13.16 -4.85 -18.64
CA LYS A 133 -11.76 -5.19 -18.35
C LYS A 133 -11.62 -5.97 -17.05
N ALA A 134 -12.31 -5.57 -15.98
CA ALA A 134 -12.31 -6.28 -14.69
C ALA A 134 -12.83 -7.72 -14.83
N ARG A 135 -13.91 -7.92 -15.61
CA ARG A 135 -14.47 -9.25 -15.86
C ARG A 135 -13.50 -10.12 -16.65
N GLN A 136 -12.84 -9.56 -17.67
CA GLN A 136 -11.80 -10.27 -18.43
C GLN A 136 -10.61 -10.64 -17.54
N LEU A 137 -10.16 -9.72 -16.70
CA LEU A 137 -9.05 -9.90 -15.76
C LEU A 137 -9.36 -10.97 -14.70
N LEU A 138 -10.56 -10.97 -14.13
CA LEU A 138 -10.97 -12.00 -13.18
C LEU A 138 -11.11 -13.37 -13.84
N LYS A 139 -11.51 -13.42 -15.12
CA LYS A 139 -11.53 -14.68 -15.89
C LYS A 139 -10.12 -15.23 -16.12
N THR A 140 -9.13 -14.39 -16.42
CA THR A 140 -7.74 -14.85 -16.58
C THR A 140 -7.13 -15.30 -15.26
N ILE A 141 -7.40 -14.58 -14.15
CA ILE A 141 -6.97 -14.99 -12.80
C ILE A 141 -7.64 -16.30 -12.37
N GLY A 142 -8.94 -16.48 -12.63
CA GLY A 142 -9.69 -17.67 -12.23
C GLY A 142 -9.36 -18.93 -13.05
N ALA A 143 -9.02 -18.77 -14.33
CA ALA A 143 -8.55 -19.87 -15.17
C ALA A 143 -7.14 -20.34 -14.79
N SER A 144 -6.33 -19.47 -14.18
CA SER A 144 -5.02 -19.78 -13.65
C SER A 144 -5.14 -20.20 -12.18
N ALA A 145 -5.36 -21.49 -11.93
CA ALA A 145 -5.25 -22.07 -10.58
C ALA A 145 -3.89 -21.72 -9.92
N PRO A 146 -3.76 -21.76 -8.58
CA PRO A 146 -2.78 -20.95 -7.86
C PRO A 146 -1.34 -21.48 -8.01
N ALA A 147 -0.72 -21.20 -9.15
CA ALA A 147 0.72 -21.08 -9.21
C ALA A 147 1.05 -19.82 -8.41
N ALA A 148 1.50 -20.03 -7.17
CA ALA A 148 2.00 -19.00 -6.28
C ALA A 148 2.74 -17.95 -7.12
N SER A 149 2.13 -16.76 -7.25
CA SER A 149 2.67 -15.68 -8.05
C SER A 149 4.07 -15.40 -7.54
N THR A 150 5.06 -15.94 -8.24
CA THR A 150 6.43 -15.50 -8.23
C THR A 150 6.32 -14.02 -8.52
N ARG A 151 6.36 -13.20 -7.46
CA ARG A 151 6.44 -11.75 -7.52
C ARG A 151 7.41 -11.42 -8.65
N SER A 152 6.85 -11.12 -9.82
CA SER A 152 7.60 -10.46 -10.86
C SER A 152 7.76 -9.08 -10.26
N ALA A 153 8.91 -8.86 -9.63
CA ALA A 153 9.38 -7.54 -9.39
C ALA A 153 9.50 -6.93 -10.79
N THR A 154 8.43 -6.30 -11.26
CA THR A 154 8.49 -5.34 -12.33
C THR A 154 9.47 -4.30 -11.82
N LYS A 155 10.74 -4.53 -12.17
CA LYS A 155 11.74 -3.49 -12.35
C LYS A 155 11.09 -2.52 -13.32
N SER A 156 10.30 -1.59 -12.80
CA SER A 156 10.28 -0.25 -13.37
C SER A 156 11.75 0.15 -13.36
N ALA A 157 12.39 -0.02 -14.51
CA ALA A 157 13.78 0.33 -14.71
C ALA A 157 13.84 1.85 -14.80
N SER A 158 13.57 2.52 -13.67
CA SER A 158 14.35 3.70 -13.37
C SER A 158 15.82 3.23 -13.44
N PRO A 159 16.71 3.94 -14.15
CA PRO A 159 18.11 3.58 -14.19
C PRO A 159 18.61 3.54 -12.74
N VAL A 160 18.71 2.34 -12.18
CA VAL A 160 19.39 2.11 -10.92
C VAL A 160 20.84 2.30 -11.28
N ILE A 161 21.33 3.52 -11.10
CA ILE A 161 22.75 3.80 -11.12
C ILE A 161 23.34 2.87 -10.07
N ALA A 162 24.01 1.82 -10.53
CA ALA A 162 24.64 0.85 -9.67
C ALA A 162 25.74 1.61 -8.89
N LEU A 163 25.43 1.94 -7.64
CA LEU A 163 26.38 2.58 -6.76
C LEU A 163 27.58 1.64 -6.58
N PRO A 164 28.80 2.06 -6.93
CA PRO A 164 29.99 1.22 -6.80
C PRO A 164 30.13 0.72 -5.35
N GLY A 165 30.43 -0.58 -5.23
CA GLY A 165 30.40 -1.34 -3.99
C GLY A 165 31.15 -0.70 -2.82
N SER A 166 30.67 -1.01 -1.61
CA SER A 166 31.05 -0.48 -0.29
C SER A 166 32.54 -0.33 -0.01
N ARG A 167 33.17 0.69 -0.60
CA ARG A 167 34.42 1.26 -0.11
C ARG A 167 34.10 2.47 0.77
N PRO A 168 34.86 2.73 1.86
CA PRO A 168 34.66 3.90 2.72
C PRO A 168 34.53 5.22 1.94
N GLN A 169 35.32 5.36 0.87
CA GLN A 169 35.28 6.50 -0.05
C GLN A 169 33.94 6.64 -0.80
N ALA A 170 33.30 5.53 -1.18
CA ALA A 170 31.99 5.56 -1.84
C ALA A 170 30.89 6.05 -0.88
N ARG A 171 30.96 5.67 0.40
CA ARG A 171 30.02 6.16 1.42
C ARG A 171 30.15 7.66 1.66
N GLU A 172 31.38 8.15 1.76
CA GLU A 172 31.63 9.58 1.95
C GLU A 172 31.15 10.40 0.75
N ALA A 173 31.42 9.92 -0.47
CA ALA A 173 30.92 10.55 -1.69
C ALA A 173 29.39 10.63 -1.71
N VAL A 174 28.68 9.54 -1.36
CA VAL A 174 27.22 9.52 -1.28
C VAL A 174 26.69 10.53 -0.26
N LEU A 175 27.29 10.63 0.92
CA LEU A 175 26.87 11.59 1.94
C LEU A 175 27.08 13.04 1.47
N LYS A 176 28.24 13.33 0.87
CA LYS A 176 28.54 14.67 0.34
C LYS A 176 27.60 15.04 -0.81
N SER A 177 27.35 14.12 -1.75
CA SER A 177 26.42 14.34 -2.85
C SER A 177 24.99 14.55 -2.37
N LEU A 178 24.51 13.73 -1.42
CA LEU A 178 23.17 13.88 -0.86
C LEU A 178 23.03 15.21 -0.09
N ALA A 179 24.03 15.60 0.69
CA ALA A 179 24.03 16.89 1.39
C ALA A 179 23.98 18.08 0.41
N ALA A 180 24.77 18.04 -0.66
CA ALA A 180 24.75 19.07 -1.70
C ALA A 180 23.40 19.14 -2.42
N LEU A 181 22.80 17.98 -2.74
CA LEU A 181 21.47 17.93 -3.34
C LEU A 181 20.40 18.51 -2.42
N ILE A 182 20.42 18.18 -1.13
CA ILE A 182 19.49 18.75 -0.15
C ILE A 182 19.65 20.27 -0.13
N ALA A 183 20.88 20.77 0.04
CA ALA A 183 21.16 22.20 0.08
C ALA A 183 20.71 22.93 -1.20
N ALA A 184 20.87 22.32 -2.38
CA ALA A 184 20.42 22.88 -3.64
C ALA A 184 18.89 22.81 -3.81
N SER A 185 18.25 21.75 -3.32
CA SER A 185 16.82 21.52 -3.48
C SER A 185 15.94 22.34 -2.52
N THR A 186 16.45 22.71 -1.34
CA THR A 186 15.70 23.47 -0.34
C THR A 186 15.16 24.81 -0.88
N PRO A 187 15.97 25.72 -1.44
CA PRO A 187 15.44 27.00 -1.93
C PRO A 187 14.47 26.81 -3.11
N LEU A 188 14.66 25.77 -3.94
CA LEU A 188 13.71 25.44 -5.00
C LEU A 188 12.37 24.97 -4.43
N ALA A 189 12.39 24.17 -3.37
CA ALA A 189 11.17 23.75 -2.68
C ALA A 189 10.46 24.94 -2.03
N GLU A 190 11.19 25.89 -1.45
CA GLU A 190 10.62 27.13 -0.89
C GLU A 190 9.92 27.96 -1.97
N ILE A 191 10.53 28.10 -3.16
CA ILE A 191 9.92 28.78 -4.30
C ILE A 191 8.64 28.06 -4.76
N VAL A 192 8.67 26.74 -4.91
CA VAL A 192 7.48 25.95 -5.31
C VAL A 192 6.35 26.00 -4.27
N LEU A 193 6.70 26.25 -3.01
CA LEU A 193 5.75 26.42 -1.91
C LEU A 193 5.24 27.86 -1.77
N SER A 194 5.82 28.84 -2.49
CA SER A 194 5.34 30.22 -2.47
C SER A 194 3.99 30.35 -3.22
N ASP A 195 3.39 31.54 -3.09
CA ASP A 195 2.18 31.90 -3.82
C ASP A 195 2.43 32.14 -5.31
N ASP A 196 3.70 32.20 -5.75
CA ASP A 196 4.06 32.33 -7.17
C ASP A 196 3.80 31.03 -7.95
N PHE A 197 3.65 29.90 -7.26
CA PHE A 197 3.34 28.59 -7.84
C PHE A 197 1.89 28.18 -7.53
N THR A 198 1.15 27.85 -8.59
CA THR A 198 -0.25 27.45 -8.51
C THR A 198 -0.41 26.01 -8.03
N ALA A 199 -1.66 25.58 -7.80
CA ALA A 199 -1.96 24.18 -7.48
C ALA A 199 -1.64 23.26 -8.67
N GLU A 200 -1.85 23.76 -9.89
CA GLU A 200 -1.59 23.10 -11.16
C GLU A 200 -0.08 22.88 -11.36
N ASP A 201 0.76 23.89 -11.10
CA ASP A 201 2.23 23.77 -11.22
C ASP A 201 2.78 22.72 -10.24
N ARG A 202 2.26 22.70 -9.02
CA ARG A 202 2.61 21.67 -8.02
C ARG A 202 2.16 20.27 -8.45
N GLN A 203 1.05 20.16 -9.19
CA GLN A 203 0.58 18.90 -9.73
C GLN A 203 1.43 18.43 -10.93
N GLU A 204 1.88 19.35 -11.77
CA GLU A 204 2.84 19.05 -12.84
C GLU A 204 4.17 18.55 -12.27
N LEU A 205 4.69 19.21 -11.23
CA LEU A 205 5.90 18.75 -10.54
C LEU A 205 5.75 17.33 -9.99
N ARG A 206 4.60 16.99 -9.39
CA ARG A 206 4.31 15.61 -8.94
C ARG A 206 4.34 14.64 -10.11
N THR A 207 3.75 15.01 -11.25
CA THR A 207 3.73 14.18 -12.45
C THR A 207 5.15 13.93 -12.98
N LEU A 208 5.99 14.98 -13.02
CA LEU A 208 7.40 14.91 -13.46
C LEU A 208 8.26 14.05 -12.52
N ALA A 209 8.02 14.13 -11.21
CA ALA A 209 8.70 13.31 -10.21
C ALA A 209 8.21 11.85 -10.18
N GLY A 210 7.19 11.52 -10.97
CA GLY A 210 6.32 10.37 -10.80
C GLY A 210 5.32 10.63 -9.66
N ASP A 211 4.05 10.29 -9.86
CA ASP A 211 2.93 10.67 -8.97
C ASP A 211 3.21 10.50 -7.46
N ASP A 212 3.96 9.45 -7.08
CA ASP A 212 4.36 9.14 -5.70
C ASP A 212 5.81 9.52 -5.33
N GLY A 213 6.61 10.02 -6.27
CA GLY A 213 8.05 10.27 -6.12
C GLY A 213 8.36 11.26 -5.00
N ILE A 214 7.64 12.39 -4.95
CA ILE A 214 7.79 13.42 -3.90
C ILE A 214 7.43 12.85 -2.53
N TYR A 215 6.31 12.12 -2.43
CA TYR A 215 5.89 11.49 -1.18
C TYR A 215 6.89 10.45 -0.71
N ARG A 216 7.40 9.62 -1.63
CA ARG A 216 8.42 8.61 -1.32
C ARG A 216 9.71 9.26 -0.84
N PHE A 217 10.17 10.32 -1.50
CA PHE A 217 11.36 11.06 -1.12
C PHE A 217 11.20 11.69 0.28
N SER A 218 10.09 12.39 0.54
CA SER A 218 9.77 12.97 1.84
C SER A 218 9.79 11.93 2.96
N ASN A 219 9.11 10.80 2.76
CA ASN A 219 9.13 9.68 3.71
C ASN A 219 10.53 9.11 3.95
N MET A 220 11.40 9.07 2.93
CA MET A 220 12.79 8.62 3.09
C MET A 220 13.63 9.62 3.88
N MET A 221 13.45 10.92 3.63
CA MET A 221 14.14 12.01 4.35
C MET A 221 13.71 12.06 5.83
N GLU A 222 12.42 11.95 6.12
CA GLU A 222 11.90 11.88 7.50
C GLU A 222 12.54 10.71 8.28
N ARG A 223 12.75 9.58 7.60
CA ARG A 223 13.40 8.40 8.20
C ARG A 223 14.90 8.59 8.45
N LEU A 224 15.58 9.45 7.70
CA LEU A 224 16.98 9.80 7.97
C LEU A 224 17.10 10.63 9.25
N CYS A 225 16.09 11.43 9.58
CA CYS A 225 16.09 12.30 10.75
C CYS A 225 15.84 11.55 12.08
N THR A 226 15.36 10.30 12.06
CA THR A 226 15.07 9.56 13.31
C THR A 226 15.66 8.15 13.31
N GLU A 227 16.51 7.85 14.30
CA GLU A 227 17.09 6.51 14.50
C GLU A 227 16.01 5.43 14.74
N MET A 228 14.86 5.81 15.32
CA MET A 228 13.70 4.91 15.45
C MET A 228 13.09 4.50 14.10
N ALA A 229 12.96 5.41 13.14
CA ALA A 229 12.39 5.09 11.84
C ALA A 229 13.38 4.34 10.93
N ARG A 230 14.69 4.60 11.10
CA ARG A 230 15.77 3.87 10.44
C ARG A 230 15.79 2.38 10.79
N ARG A 231 15.55 2.03 12.07
CA ARG A 231 15.49 0.63 12.54
C ARG A 231 14.35 -0.19 11.93
N GLY A 232 13.32 0.46 11.38
CA GLY A 232 12.24 -0.20 10.64
C GLY A 232 12.65 -0.75 9.26
N ILE A 233 13.81 -0.36 8.71
CA ILE A 233 14.27 -0.72 7.35
C ILE A 233 15.08 -2.03 7.34
N ALA A 234 15.72 -2.39 8.46
CA ALA A 234 16.62 -3.54 8.57
C ALA A 234 16.05 -4.90 8.08
N PRO A 235 14.73 -5.19 8.14
CA PRO A 235 14.21 -6.46 7.63
C PRO A 235 14.16 -6.56 6.10
N TYR A 236 14.11 -5.44 5.37
CA TYR A 236 13.93 -5.45 3.91
C TYR A 236 15.26 -5.56 3.14
N ALA A 237 16.32 -4.87 3.58
CA ALA A 237 17.62 -4.89 2.89
C ALA A 237 18.34 -6.25 2.97
N ARG A 238 18.18 -7.01 4.07
CA ARG A 238 18.85 -8.33 4.24
C ARG A 238 18.24 -9.45 3.38
N ARG A 239 17.01 -9.29 2.87
CA ARG A 239 16.39 -10.28 1.97
C ARG A 239 16.79 -10.09 0.51
N ALA A 240 17.20 -8.87 0.11
CA ALA A 240 17.66 -8.58 -1.24
C ALA A 240 19.11 -9.04 -1.49
N ALA A 241 19.94 -9.15 -0.45
CA ALA A 241 21.34 -9.58 -0.55
C ALA A 241 21.56 -11.11 -0.44
N ARG A 242 20.48 -11.92 -0.39
CA ARG A 242 20.54 -13.40 -0.31
C ARG A 242 19.91 -14.08 -1.54
N ARG A 243 19.75 -13.35 -2.64
CA ARG A 243 19.39 -13.85 -3.97
C ARG A 243 20.47 -13.39 -4.93
#